data_AF-J9GII3-F1
#
_entry.id   AF-J9GII3-F1
#
_cell.length_a   1.000
_cell.length_b   1.000
_cell.length_c   1.000
_cell.angle_alpha   90.00
_cell.angle_beta   90.00
_cell.angle_gamma   90.00
#
_symmetry.space_group_name_H-M   'P 1'
#
loop_
_entity.id
_entity.type
_entity.pdbx_description
1 polymer ?
#
loop_
_entity_poly.entity_id
_entity_poly.type
_entity_poly.pdbx_seq_one_letter_code
_entity_poly.pdbx_strand_id
1 'polypeptide(L)'
;MKRYMMIWTFLCCCFASLLAVTPVLEDADNAFLQKKYKEAIRAYETVLQQGENADIYYNLGNAYFRVNDLGRAVLSYERALALAPADEDVRHNLEVCQAKVANQFNLPSEMFFITWLRNLVMHRSCDAWGGYALFSLFLSLLAFGIFRYGRALRLRQVALGVAVLGVLCFVFCNIAAAWNWRSYAHDDRAVVVEPVALVKDSQPKAELIMDLQPGVVVRVVEETLRGWMLVELPNTKTGWLRSEAIEKVKPAVQVPVETAETAVLPAENGENSKDDDR
;
A
#
# COMPACT_ATOMS: atom_id res chain seq x y z
N MET A 1 32.75 -18.18 28.31
CA MET A 1 33.21 -16.82 27.89
C MET A 1 32.93 -16.52 26.42
N LYS A 2 33.33 -17.37 25.45
CA LYS A 2 33.10 -17.12 24.00
C LYS A 2 31.62 -16.94 23.59
N ARG A 3 30.68 -17.68 24.18
CA ARG A 3 29.22 -17.55 23.91
C ARG A 3 28.63 -16.20 24.35
N TYR A 4 29.05 -15.67 25.50
CA TYR A 4 28.62 -14.35 25.95
C TYR A 4 29.26 -13.23 25.14
N MET A 5 30.53 -13.40 24.73
CA MET A 5 31.22 -12.43 23.86
C MET A 5 30.52 -12.28 22.50
N MET A 6 29.98 -13.37 21.94
CA MET A 6 29.23 -13.36 20.68
C MET A 6 27.84 -12.68 20.81
N ILE A 7 27.16 -12.85 21.94
CA ILE A 7 25.88 -12.19 22.24
C ILE A 7 26.09 -10.69 22.47
N TRP A 8 27.17 -10.28 23.15
CA TRP A 8 27.51 -8.88 23.36
C TRP A 8 27.95 -8.17 22.08
N THR A 9 28.68 -8.84 21.18
CA THR A 9 28.98 -8.27 19.86
C THR A 9 27.74 -8.13 18.98
N PHE A 10 26.80 -9.08 19.05
CA PHE A 10 25.54 -9.00 18.30
C PHE A 10 24.64 -7.88 18.85
N LEU A 11 24.55 -7.73 20.18
CA LEU A 11 23.86 -6.60 20.82
C LEU A 11 24.49 -5.24 20.50
N CYS A 12 25.82 -5.14 20.47
CA CYS A 12 26.52 -3.92 20.07
C CYS A 12 26.28 -3.56 18.59
N CYS A 13 26.25 -4.53 17.69
CA CYS A 13 25.96 -4.28 16.27
C CYS A 13 24.51 -3.83 16.04
N CYS A 14 23.53 -4.41 16.76
CA CYS A 14 22.13 -3.97 16.70
C CYS A 14 21.91 -2.57 17.32
N PHE A 15 22.73 -2.17 18.30
CA PHE A 15 22.65 -0.84 18.91
C PHE A 15 23.33 0.25 18.05
N ALA A 16 24.42 -0.10 17.36
CA ALA A 16 25.14 0.81 16.46
C ALA A 16 24.34 1.16 15.20
N SER A 17 23.55 0.23 14.66
CA SER A 17 22.66 0.51 13.51
C SER A 17 21.52 1.47 13.88
N LEU A 18 21.08 1.50 15.13
CA LEU A 18 20.01 2.40 15.60
C LEU A 18 20.52 3.84 15.83
N LEU A 19 21.80 4.00 16.20
CA LEU A 19 22.43 5.30 16.47
C LEU A 19 22.87 6.05 15.20
N ALA A 20 23.03 5.39 14.06
CA ALA A 20 23.43 6.03 12.80
C ALA A 20 22.27 6.71 12.05
N VAL A 21 21.02 6.33 12.34
CA VAL A 21 19.82 6.87 11.68
C VAL A 21 19.41 8.23 12.26
N THR A 22 19.61 8.43 13.57
CA THR A 22 19.23 9.66 14.26
C THR A 22 19.95 10.92 13.76
N PRO A 23 21.27 10.93 13.46
CA PRO A 23 21.93 12.15 12.97
C PRO A 23 21.49 12.52 11.55
N VAL A 24 21.31 11.54 10.64
CA VAL A 24 20.92 11.82 9.25
C VAL A 24 19.50 12.38 9.17
N LEU A 25 18.60 11.89 10.00
CA LEU A 25 17.24 12.41 10.10
C LEU A 25 17.21 13.83 10.68
N GLU A 26 17.98 14.07 11.75
CA GLU A 26 18.10 15.40 12.35
C GLU A 26 18.69 16.42 11.37
N ASP A 27 19.68 16.00 10.57
CA ASP A 27 20.24 16.80 9.49
C ASP A 27 19.20 17.10 8.39
N ALA A 28 18.36 16.12 8.02
CA ALA A 28 17.31 16.28 7.03
C ALA A 28 16.26 17.32 7.49
N ASP A 29 15.78 17.19 8.72
CA ASP A 29 14.80 18.11 9.30
C ASP A 29 15.39 19.53 9.45
N ASN A 30 16.64 19.63 9.89
CA ASN A 30 17.34 20.91 9.96
C ASN A 30 17.50 21.56 8.58
N ALA A 31 17.88 20.79 7.55
CA ALA A 31 17.96 21.29 6.18
C ALA A 31 16.60 21.77 5.68
N PHE A 32 15.52 21.05 6.00
CA PHE A 32 14.15 21.44 5.67
C PHE A 32 13.76 22.77 6.35
N LEU A 33 14.02 22.92 7.65
CA LEU A 33 13.77 24.15 8.41
C LEU A 33 14.57 25.35 7.86
N GLN A 34 15.79 25.10 7.38
CA GLN A 34 16.63 26.09 6.70
C GLN A 34 16.19 26.37 5.25
N LYS A 35 15.09 25.78 4.78
CA LYS A 35 14.56 25.88 3.40
C LYS A 35 15.49 25.31 2.33
N LYS A 36 16.47 24.48 2.72
CA LYS A 36 17.37 23.76 1.81
C LYS A 36 16.72 22.47 1.34
N TYR A 37 15.58 22.60 0.65
CA TYR A 37 14.71 21.46 0.36
C TYR A 37 15.38 20.36 -0.47
N LYS A 38 16.28 20.70 -1.40
CA LYS A 38 17.02 19.69 -2.18
C LYS A 38 17.99 18.86 -1.34
N GLU A 39 18.58 19.45 -0.30
CA GLU A 39 19.44 18.73 0.64
C GLU A 39 18.59 17.82 1.54
N ALA A 40 17.47 18.35 2.05
CA ALA A 40 16.51 17.59 2.83
C ALA A 40 15.97 16.36 2.06
N ILE A 41 15.60 16.54 0.78
CA ILE A 41 15.16 15.43 -0.10
C ILE A 41 16.18 14.30 -0.12
N ARG A 42 17.46 14.60 -0.42
CA ARG A 42 18.52 13.59 -0.48
C ARG A 42 18.73 12.87 0.85
N ALA A 43 18.64 13.61 1.95
CA ALA A 43 18.80 13.06 3.29
C ALA A 43 17.62 12.13 3.64
N TYR A 44 16.38 12.55 3.40
CA TYR A 44 15.20 11.69 3.59
C TYR A 44 15.22 10.44 2.71
N GLU A 45 15.62 10.56 1.43
CA GLU A 45 15.81 9.40 0.55
C GLU A 45 16.86 8.43 1.09
N THR A 46 17.95 8.95 1.67
CA THR A 46 18.98 8.13 2.30
C THR A 46 18.44 7.38 3.53
N VAL A 47 17.59 8.03 4.34
CA VAL A 47 16.91 7.37 5.47
C VAL A 47 15.98 6.26 4.96
N LEU A 48 15.22 6.51 3.90
CA LEU A 48 14.29 5.53 3.32
C LEU A 48 14.97 4.31 2.68
N GLN A 49 16.25 4.40 2.32
CA GLN A 49 17.03 3.22 1.89
C GLN A 49 17.18 2.18 3.01
N GLN A 50 17.05 2.58 4.28
CA GLN A 50 17.19 1.70 5.43
C GLN A 50 15.86 1.07 5.86
N GLY A 51 14.75 1.60 5.40
CA GLY A 51 13.41 1.12 5.71
C GLY A 51 12.33 2.15 5.43
N GLU A 52 11.15 1.66 5.10
CA GLU A 52 9.98 2.52 4.88
C GLU A 52 9.47 3.12 6.19
N ASN A 53 9.11 4.41 6.18
CA ASN A 53 8.57 5.10 7.34
C ASN A 53 7.58 6.19 6.88
N ALA A 54 6.39 6.21 7.49
CA ALA A 54 5.31 7.13 7.14
C ALA A 54 5.71 8.60 7.34
N ASP A 55 6.33 8.93 8.47
CA ASP A 55 6.73 10.31 8.82
C ASP A 55 7.81 10.83 7.85
N ILE A 56 8.74 9.95 7.46
CA ILE A 56 9.80 10.31 6.51
C ILE A 56 9.21 10.53 5.11
N TYR A 57 8.28 9.69 4.67
CA TYR A 57 7.57 9.90 3.41
C TYR A 57 6.72 11.18 3.44
N TYR A 58 6.08 11.51 4.56
CA TYR A 58 5.37 12.78 4.74
C TYR A 58 6.31 13.99 4.59
N ASN A 59 7.45 13.99 5.28
CA ASN A 59 8.42 15.07 5.21
C ASN A 59 9.08 15.18 3.83
N LEU A 60 9.36 14.05 3.19
CA LEU A 60 9.86 14.01 1.81
C LEU A 60 8.83 14.60 0.84
N GLY A 61 7.55 14.27 1.00
CA GLY A 61 6.45 14.85 0.22
C GLY A 61 6.36 16.37 0.39
N ASN A 62 6.49 16.85 1.62
CA ASN A 62 6.56 18.29 1.93
C ASN A 62 7.74 18.95 1.22
N ALA A 63 8.92 18.32 1.22
CA ALA A 63 10.11 18.86 0.58
C ALA A 63 9.96 18.92 -0.94
N TYR A 64 9.40 17.87 -1.56
CA TYR A 64 9.09 17.83 -2.99
C TYR A 64 8.05 18.89 -3.39
N PHE A 65 7.01 19.06 -2.58
CA PHE A 65 6.02 20.11 -2.81
C PHE A 65 6.64 21.51 -2.79
N ARG A 66 7.62 21.76 -1.90
CA ARG A 66 8.32 23.06 -1.78
C ARG A 66 9.23 23.37 -2.96
N VAL A 67 9.72 22.35 -3.69
CA VAL A 67 10.45 22.52 -4.94
C VAL A 67 9.56 22.42 -6.18
N ASN A 68 8.24 22.38 -5.99
CA ASN A 68 7.22 22.28 -7.04
C ASN A 68 7.31 20.98 -7.88
N ASP A 69 7.88 19.92 -7.31
CA ASP A 69 7.86 18.57 -7.89
C ASP A 69 6.59 17.85 -7.39
N LEU A 70 5.47 18.13 -8.06
CA LEU A 70 4.17 17.60 -7.65
C LEU A 70 4.06 16.08 -7.82
N GLY A 71 4.75 15.50 -8.80
CA GLY A 71 4.76 14.06 -9.03
C GLY A 71 5.34 13.30 -7.86
N ARG A 72 6.55 13.67 -7.46
CA ARG A 72 7.22 13.02 -6.32
C ARG A 72 6.59 13.39 -4.98
N ALA A 73 5.99 14.57 -4.86
CA ALA A 73 5.22 14.94 -3.67
C ALA A 73 4.00 14.03 -3.48
N VAL A 74 3.17 13.86 -4.51
CA VAL A 74 1.99 12.97 -4.48
C VAL A 74 2.42 11.54 -4.19
N LEU A 75 3.46 11.04 -4.86
CA LEU A 75 3.99 9.70 -4.62
C LEU A 75 4.41 9.49 -3.16
N SER A 76 5.10 10.47 -2.58
CA SER A 76 5.56 10.38 -1.18
C SER A 76 4.39 10.38 -0.20
N TYR A 77 3.37 11.23 -0.40
CA TYR A 77 2.18 11.21 0.46
C TYR A 77 1.34 9.95 0.30
N GLU A 78 1.21 9.41 -0.92
CA GLU A 78 0.55 8.13 -1.16
C GLU A 78 1.28 6.98 -0.44
N ARG A 79 2.62 6.98 -0.46
CA ARG A 79 3.45 6.05 0.32
C ARG A 79 3.27 6.22 1.83
N ALA A 80 3.21 7.45 2.31
CA ALA A 80 2.93 7.74 3.72
C ALA A 80 1.54 7.21 4.14
N LEU A 81 0.49 7.45 3.35
CA LEU A 81 -0.86 6.92 3.63
C LEU A 81 -0.95 5.40 3.50
N ALA A 82 -0.14 4.78 2.66
CA ALA A 82 -0.07 3.32 2.57
C ALA A 82 0.43 2.69 3.89
N LEU A 83 1.29 3.39 4.63
CA LEU A 83 1.83 2.98 5.94
C LEU A 83 0.96 3.48 7.11
N ALA A 84 0.39 4.69 7.01
CA ALA A 84 -0.44 5.33 8.02
C ALA A 84 -1.77 5.86 7.41
N PRO A 85 -2.75 4.99 7.13
CA PRO A 85 -4.00 5.39 6.43
C PRO A 85 -4.86 6.39 7.19
N ALA A 86 -4.67 6.49 8.51
CA ALA A 86 -5.42 7.36 9.41
C ALA A 86 -4.82 8.76 9.57
N ASP A 87 -3.67 9.04 8.94
CA ASP A 87 -3.00 10.34 9.04
C ASP A 87 -3.78 11.42 8.27
N GLU A 88 -4.38 12.34 9.02
CA GLU A 88 -5.19 13.44 8.46
C GLU A 88 -4.33 14.54 7.83
N ASP A 89 -3.12 14.76 8.35
CA ASP A 89 -2.19 15.78 7.85
C ASP A 89 -1.63 15.36 6.48
N VAL A 90 -1.24 14.10 6.35
CA VAL A 90 -0.82 13.53 5.06
C VAL A 90 -1.96 13.62 4.05
N ARG A 91 -3.18 13.25 4.45
CA ARG A 91 -4.37 13.29 3.57
C ARG A 91 -4.66 14.72 3.09
N HIS A 92 -4.64 15.69 4.00
CA HIS A 92 -4.85 17.09 3.66
C HIS A 92 -3.80 17.60 2.66
N ASN A 93 -2.52 17.28 2.89
CA ASN A 93 -1.45 17.70 1.98
C ASN A 93 -1.54 17.01 0.61
N LEU A 94 -1.94 15.75 0.57
CA LEU A 94 -2.22 15.02 -0.66
C LEU A 94 -3.37 15.66 -1.43
N GLU A 95 -4.47 16.02 -0.76
CA GLU A 95 -5.62 16.71 -1.37
C GLU A 95 -5.20 18.05 -1.98
N VAL A 96 -4.34 18.82 -1.31
CA VAL A 96 -3.80 20.08 -1.83
C VAL A 96 -2.95 19.85 -3.09
N CYS A 97 -2.10 18.82 -3.10
CA CYS A 97 -1.33 18.44 -4.29
C CYS A 97 -2.24 18.00 -5.43
N GLN A 98 -3.20 17.11 -5.13
CA GLN A 98 -4.14 16.58 -6.10
C GLN A 98 -5.03 17.68 -6.66
N ALA A 99 -5.47 18.68 -5.87
CA ALA A 99 -6.23 19.81 -6.39
C ALA A 99 -5.47 20.61 -7.46
N LYS A 100 -4.13 20.69 -7.37
CA LYS A 100 -3.30 21.33 -8.41
C LYS A 100 -3.24 20.49 -9.69
N VAL A 101 -3.32 19.16 -9.58
CA VAL A 101 -3.24 18.21 -10.70
C VAL A 101 -4.61 17.94 -11.34
N ALA A 102 -5.66 17.81 -10.52
CA ALA A 102 -7.00 17.36 -10.84
C ALA A 102 -7.80 18.33 -11.72
N ASN A 103 -7.28 19.54 -11.96
CA ASN A 103 -7.80 20.43 -13.00
C ASN A 103 -7.85 19.77 -14.40
N GLN A 104 -7.26 18.58 -14.59
CA GLN A 104 -7.33 17.76 -15.81
C GLN A 104 -8.52 16.77 -15.87
N PHE A 105 -9.19 16.45 -14.75
CA PHE A 105 -10.20 15.39 -14.72
C PHE A 105 -11.54 15.84 -14.13
N ASN A 106 -12.61 15.63 -14.88
CA ASN A 106 -13.96 15.63 -14.32
C ASN A 106 -14.21 14.27 -13.67
N LEU A 107 -13.86 14.16 -12.39
CA LEU A 107 -14.10 12.95 -11.60
C LEU A 107 -15.62 12.75 -11.45
N PRO A 108 -16.14 11.54 -11.71
CA PRO A 108 -17.52 11.24 -11.34
C PRO A 108 -17.67 11.38 -9.82
N SER A 109 -18.72 12.07 -9.38
CA SER A 109 -19.01 12.17 -7.95
C SER A 109 -19.30 10.78 -7.40
N GLU A 110 -18.41 10.21 -6.60
CA GLU A 110 -18.74 9.02 -5.83
C GLU A 110 -19.96 9.33 -4.94
N MET A 111 -20.82 8.34 -4.75
CA MET A 111 -21.92 8.48 -3.79
C MET A 111 -21.31 8.75 -2.41
N PHE A 112 -21.73 9.83 -1.74
CA PHE A 112 -21.21 10.27 -0.44
C PHE A 112 -21.09 9.12 0.59
N PHE A 113 -22.06 8.21 0.60
CA PHE A 113 -22.10 7.07 1.53
C PHE A 113 -20.98 6.04 1.28
N ILE A 114 -20.53 5.87 0.03
CA ILE A 114 -19.43 4.95 -0.32
C ILE A 114 -18.12 5.53 0.18
N THR A 115 -17.89 6.83 -0.03
CA THR A 115 -16.70 7.53 0.49
C THR A 115 -16.67 7.51 2.02
N TRP A 116 -17.81 7.77 2.67
CA TRP A 116 -17.94 7.70 4.13
C TRP A 116 -17.69 6.28 4.66
N LEU A 117 -18.26 5.25 4.04
CA LEU A 117 -18.10 3.86 4.47
C LEU A 117 -16.65 3.38 4.26
N ARG A 118 -16.04 3.71 3.11
CA ARG A 118 -14.64 3.42 2.83
C ARG A 118 -13.73 4.08 3.86
N ASN A 119 -13.97 5.35 4.19
CA ASN A 119 -13.17 6.04 5.21
C ASN A 119 -13.31 5.39 6.59
N LEU A 120 -14.53 4.99 6.99
CA LEU A 120 -14.74 4.27 8.25
C LEU A 120 -14.00 2.93 8.31
N VAL A 121 -13.99 2.18 7.21
CA VAL A 121 -13.27 0.89 7.11
C VAL A 121 -11.75 1.09 7.04
N MET A 122 -11.28 2.11 6.33
CA MET A 122 -9.85 2.35 6.06
C MET A 122 -9.15 3.12 7.19
N HIS A 123 -9.88 3.84 8.04
CA HIS A 123 -9.30 4.55 9.19
C HIS A 123 -8.78 3.60 10.29
N ARG A 124 -9.13 2.31 10.25
CA ARG A 124 -8.65 1.29 11.20
C ARG A 124 -7.76 0.28 10.48
N SER A 125 -6.65 -0.10 11.13
CA SER A 125 -5.72 -1.10 10.61
C SER A 125 -6.35 -2.49 10.49
N CYS A 126 -5.79 -3.35 9.64
CA CYS A 126 -6.22 -4.75 9.51
C CYS A 126 -6.20 -5.49 10.86
N ASP A 127 -5.19 -5.23 11.69
CA ASP A 127 -5.05 -5.83 13.03
C ASP A 127 -6.16 -5.37 13.99
N ALA A 128 -6.55 -4.10 13.92
CA ALA A 128 -7.65 -3.57 14.73
C ALA A 128 -8.98 -4.27 14.41
N TRP A 129 -9.27 -4.49 13.11
CA TRP A 129 -10.45 -5.25 12.68
C TRP A 129 -10.42 -6.70 13.17
N GLY A 130 -9.26 -7.34 13.15
CA GLY A 130 -9.06 -8.67 13.74
C GLY A 130 -9.34 -8.70 15.25
N GLY A 131 -8.86 -7.70 15.98
CA GLY A 131 -9.12 -7.55 17.42
C GLY A 131 -10.61 -7.37 17.74
N TYR A 132 -11.31 -6.52 16.99
CA TYR A 132 -12.76 -6.33 17.14
C TYR A 132 -13.55 -7.60 16.84
N ALA A 133 -13.14 -8.37 15.82
CA ALA A 133 -13.75 -9.66 15.51
C ALA A 133 -13.63 -10.63 16.70
N LEU A 134 -12.42 -10.79 17.27
CA LEU A 134 -12.20 -11.68 18.41
C LEU A 134 -13.03 -11.26 19.64
N PHE A 135 -13.08 -9.96 19.93
CA PHE A 135 -13.88 -9.43 21.04
C PHE A 135 -15.38 -9.69 20.83
N SER A 136 -15.89 -9.45 19.62
CA SER A 136 -17.29 -9.68 19.27
C SER A 136 -17.67 -11.15 19.36
N LEU A 137 -16.77 -12.05 18.94
CA LEU A 137 -16.94 -13.49 19.05
C LEU A 137 -16.99 -13.93 20.52
N PHE A 138 -16.07 -13.44 21.35
CA PHE A 138 -16.05 -13.72 22.79
C PHE A 138 -17.36 -13.29 23.47
N LEU A 139 -17.83 -12.07 23.20
CA LEU A 139 -19.08 -11.56 23.75
C LEU A 139 -20.29 -12.38 23.31
N SER A 140 -20.30 -12.83 22.05
CA SER A 140 -21.35 -13.69 21.50
C SER A 140 -21.39 -15.06 22.19
N LEU A 141 -20.23 -15.70 22.37
CA LEU A 141 -20.12 -16.99 23.07
C LEU A 141 -20.55 -16.89 24.54
N LEU A 142 -20.16 -15.80 25.23
CA LEU A 142 -20.59 -15.53 26.60
C LEU A 142 -22.11 -15.36 26.68
N ALA A 143 -22.70 -14.57 25.78
CA ALA A 143 -24.14 -14.36 25.70
C ALA A 143 -24.89 -15.66 25.36
N PHE A 144 -24.35 -16.49 24.47
CA PHE A 144 -24.91 -17.80 24.16
C PHE A 144 -24.88 -18.75 25.38
N GLY A 145 -23.81 -18.71 26.18
CA GLY A 145 -23.73 -19.42 27.46
C GLY A 145 -24.82 -18.96 28.45
N ILE A 146 -25.03 -17.64 28.59
CA ILE A 146 -26.08 -17.07 29.43
C ILE A 146 -27.48 -17.46 28.92
N PHE A 147 -27.69 -17.49 27.60
CA PHE A 147 -28.92 -17.99 27.00
C PHE A 147 -29.15 -19.48 27.35
N ARG A 148 -28.10 -20.31 27.33
CA ARG A 148 -28.23 -21.75 27.56
C ARG A 148 -28.48 -22.13 29.02
N TYR A 149 -27.83 -21.43 29.96
CA TYR A 149 -27.83 -21.75 31.39
C TYR A 149 -28.59 -20.75 32.29
N GLY A 150 -29.02 -19.60 31.74
CA GLY A 150 -29.74 -18.57 32.48
C GLY A 150 -31.12 -19.04 32.96
N ARG A 151 -31.44 -18.75 34.22
CA ARG A 151 -32.72 -19.15 34.84
C ARG A 151 -33.87 -18.18 34.54
N ALA A 152 -33.57 -16.89 34.32
CA ALA A 152 -34.57 -15.86 34.08
C ALA A 152 -34.94 -15.71 32.59
N LEU A 153 -36.23 -15.69 32.25
CA LEU A 153 -36.70 -15.65 30.86
C LEU A 153 -36.24 -14.39 30.10
N ARG A 154 -36.30 -13.22 30.75
CA ARG A 154 -35.83 -11.94 30.16
C ARG A 154 -34.33 -11.95 29.89
N LEU A 155 -33.54 -12.52 30.78
CA LEU A 155 -32.08 -12.62 30.62
C LEU A 155 -31.73 -13.47 29.39
N ARG A 156 -32.44 -14.58 29.17
CA ARG A 156 -32.25 -15.43 27.98
C ARG A 156 -32.62 -14.71 26.68
N GLN A 157 -33.72 -13.96 26.66
CA GLN A 157 -34.15 -13.20 25.49
C GLN A 157 -33.14 -12.10 25.11
N VAL A 158 -32.66 -11.34 26.09
CA VAL A 158 -31.61 -10.32 25.87
C VAL A 158 -30.31 -10.98 25.43
N ALA A 159 -29.90 -12.08 26.08
CA ALA A 159 -28.68 -12.78 25.75
C ALA A 159 -28.69 -13.37 24.33
N LEU A 160 -29.82 -13.87 23.85
CA LEU A 160 -29.96 -14.30 22.45
C LEU A 160 -29.78 -13.13 21.48
N GLY A 161 -30.39 -11.97 21.76
CA GLY A 161 -30.22 -10.77 20.96
C GLY A 161 -28.76 -10.29 20.89
N VAL A 162 -28.07 -10.27 22.03
CA VAL A 162 -26.64 -9.92 22.11
C VAL A 162 -25.77 -10.94 21.36
N ALA A 163 -26.08 -12.24 21.46
CA ALA A 163 -25.34 -13.28 20.74
C ALA A 163 -25.48 -13.11 19.22
N VAL A 164 -26.71 -12.92 18.73
CA VAL A 164 -26.97 -12.69 17.29
C VAL A 164 -26.27 -11.42 16.81
N LEU A 165 -26.38 -10.31 17.54
CA LEU A 165 -25.70 -9.06 17.19
C LEU A 165 -24.18 -9.24 17.17
N GLY A 166 -23.60 -9.95 18.14
CA GLY A 166 -22.17 -10.25 18.19
C GLY A 166 -21.68 -11.09 17.01
N VAL A 167 -22.51 -12.04 16.51
CA VAL A 167 -22.18 -12.79 15.29
C VAL A 167 -22.22 -11.87 14.06
N LEU A 168 -23.23 -11.00 13.95
CA LEU A 168 -23.33 -10.06 12.83
C LEU A 168 -22.13 -9.10 12.82
N CYS A 169 -21.74 -8.56 13.97
CA CYS A 169 -20.55 -7.72 14.11
C CYS A 169 -19.27 -8.48 13.77
N PHE A 170 -19.15 -9.76 14.16
CA PHE A 170 -18.00 -10.61 13.79
C PHE A 170 -17.89 -10.79 12.28
N VAL A 171 -18.99 -11.10 11.61
CA VAL A 171 -19.04 -11.25 10.14
C VAL A 171 -18.66 -9.94 9.46
N PHE A 172 -19.22 -8.81 9.92
CA PHE A 172 -18.88 -7.49 9.40
C PHE A 172 -17.38 -7.17 9.55
N CYS A 173 -16.79 -7.41 10.73
CA CYS A 173 -15.36 -7.16 10.96
C CYS A 173 -14.47 -8.03 10.05
N ASN A 174 -14.85 -9.28 9.79
CA ASN A 174 -14.11 -10.15 8.87
C ASN A 174 -14.21 -9.67 7.42
N ILE A 175 -15.39 -9.19 6.99
CA ILE A 175 -15.55 -8.59 5.65
C ILE A 175 -14.71 -7.32 5.55
N ALA A 176 -14.73 -6.45 6.56
CA ALA A 176 -13.93 -5.23 6.61
C ALA A 176 -12.43 -5.55 6.57
N ALA A 177 -11.97 -6.54 7.35
CA ALA A 177 -10.57 -7.00 7.34
C ALA A 177 -10.18 -7.58 5.97
N ALA A 178 -11.03 -8.42 5.37
CA ALA A 178 -10.78 -8.99 4.05
C ALA A 178 -10.77 -7.91 2.96
N TRP A 179 -11.61 -6.89 3.08
CA TRP A 179 -11.63 -5.77 2.15
C TRP A 179 -10.37 -4.91 2.29
N ASN A 180 -9.97 -4.60 3.52
CA ASN A 180 -8.72 -3.88 3.82
C ASN A 180 -7.49 -4.66 3.31
N TRP A 181 -7.43 -5.96 3.58
CA TRP A 181 -6.36 -6.85 3.07
C TRP A 181 -6.33 -6.88 1.54
N ARG A 182 -7.46 -7.04 0.86
CA ARG A 182 -7.51 -7.05 -0.61
C ARG A 182 -7.05 -5.72 -1.20
N SER A 183 -7.53 -4.61 -0.63
CA SER A 183 -7.11 -3.26 -1.01
C SER A 183 -5.62 -3.05 -0.76
N TYR A 184 -5.06 -3.63 0.30
CA TYR A 184 -3.63 -3.55 0.59
C TYR A 184 -2.80 -4.46 -0.35
N ALA A 185 -3.26 -5.68 -0.62
CA ALA A 185 -2.54 -6.69 -1.39
C ALA A 185 -2.53 -6.42 -2.91
N HIS A 186 -3.56 -5.74 -3.44
CA HIS A 186 -3.67 -5.38 -4.86
C HIS A 186 -3.65 -3.84 -5.01
N ASP A 187 -2.76 -3.17 -4.27
CA ASP A 187 -2.57 -1.73 -4.43
C ASP A 187 -1.73 -1.46 -5.69
N ASP A 188 -2.38 -1.58 -6.84
CA ASP A 188 -1.78 -1.35 -8.17
C ASP A 188 -1.72 0.14 -8.53
N ARG A 189 -1.80 1.03 -7.53
CA ARG A 189 -1.70 2.47 -7.76
C ARG A 189 -0.27 2.85 -8.10
N ALA A 190 -0.14 3.71 -9.10
CA ALA A 190 1.09 4.36 -9.51
C ALA A 190 0.87 5.85 -9.68
N VAL A 191 1.93 6.62 -9.54
CA VAL A 191 1.91 8.07 -9.70
C VAL A 191 2.77 8.44 -10.89
N VAL A 192 2.24 9.27 -11.76
CA VAL A 192 3.00 9.91 -12.84
C VAL A 192 4.02 10.86 -12.21
N VAL A 193 5.30 10.54 -12.29
CA VAL A 193 6.38 11.37 -11.73
C VAL A 193 6.94 12.34 -12.76
N GLU A 194 6.81 12.03 -14.04
CA GLU A 194 7.29 12.86 -15.15
C GLU A 194 6.19 13.05 -16.21
N PRO A 195 6.19 14.18 -16.95
CA PRO A 195 5.18 14.41 -17.99
C PRO A 195 5.19 13.29 -19.04
N VAL A 196 4.03 12.70 -19.32
CA VAL A 196 3.93 11.55 -20.23
C VAL A 196 2.68 11.59 -21.08
N ALA A 197 2.83 11.24 -22.35
CA ALA A 197 1.74 11.04 -23.29
C ALA A 197 1.01 9.73 -23.00
N LEU A 198 -0.31 9.80 -22.78
CA LEU A 198 -1.19 8.65 -22.74
C LEU A 198 -1.64 8.33 -24.17
N VAL A 199 -1.38 7.11 -24.64
CA VAL A 199 -1.68 6.67 -26.00
C VAL A 199 -2.65 5.50 -26.03
N LYS A 200 -3.32 5.29 -27.18
CA LYS A 200 -4.36 4.26 -27.31
C LYS A 200 -3.83 2.83 -27.35
N ASP A 201 -2.63 2.63 -27.90
CA ASP A 201 -2.00 1.32 -28.09
C ASP A 201 -0.53 1.34 -27.63
N SER A 202 0.03 0.17 -27.32
CA SER A 202 1.43 -0.01 -26.90
C SER A 202 2.47 0.17 -28.03
N GLN A 203 2.17 1.03 -29.01
CA GLN A 203 3.00 1.33 -30.16
C GLN A 203 3.51 2.78 -30.12
N PRO A 204 4.77 3.05 -30.51
CA PRO A 204 5.33 4.41 -30.52
C PRO A 204 4.61 5.41 -31.43
N LYS A 205 3.80 4.93 -32.40
CA LYS A 205 3.00 5.76 -33.33
C LYS A 205 1.51 5.75 -33.01
N ALA A 206 1.12 5.27 -31.83
CA ALA A 206 -0.27 5.22 -31.43
C ALA A 206 -0.87 6.64 -31.30
N GLU A 207 -2.18 6.73 -31.48
CA GLU A 207 -2.93 7.97 -31.34
C GLU A 207 -2.85 8.47 -29.88
N LEU A 208 -2.51 9.77 -29.73
CA LEU A 208 -2.45 10.45 -28.44
C LEU A 208 -3.85 10.66 -27.89
N ILE A 209 -4.11 10.17 -26.68
CA ILE A 209 -5.35 10.41 -25.95
C ILE A 209 -5.26 11.76 -25.21
N MET A 210 -4.20 11.93 -24.40
CA MET A 210 -3.94 13.15 -23.65
C MET A 210 -2.52 13.16 -23.07
N ASP A 211 -2.02 14.34 -22.74
CA ASP A 211 -0.79 14.50 -21.96
C ASP A 211 -1.12 14.48 -20.46
N LEU A 212 -0.43 13.62 -19.71
CA LEU A 212 -0.52 13.53 -18.26
C LEU A 212 0.58 14.36 -17.61
N GLN A 213 0.18 15.22 -16.68
CA GLN A 213 1.14 15.97 -15.86
C GLN A 213 1.62 15.12 -14.67
N PRO A 214 2.79 15.45 -14.09
CA PRO A 214 3.23 14.87 -12.84
C PRO A 214 2.19 15.04 -11.71
N GLY A 215 2.00 13.98 -10.93
CA GLY A 215 1.11 13.92 -9.78
C GLY A 215 -0.23 13.25 -10.06
N VAL A 216 -0.49 12.81 -11.30
CA VAL A 216 -1.69 12.02 -11.61
C VAL A 216 -1.54 10.62 -11.04
N VAL A 217 -2.48 10.22 -10.19
CA VAL A 217 -2.57 8.86 -9.66
C VAL A 217 -3.34 8.01 -10.67
N VAL A 218 -2.74 6.90 -11.09
CA VAL A 218 -3.31 5.93 -12.03
C VAL A 218 -3.31 4.54 -11.41
N ARG A 219 -4.19 3.66 -11.88
CA ARG A 219 -4.15 2.23 -11.55
C ARG A 219 -3.47 1.47 -12.69
N VAL A 220 -2.43 0.72 -12.40
CA VAL A 220 -1.78 -0.18 -13.37
C VAL A 220 -2.68 -1.39 -13.56
N VAL A 221 -3.07 -1.67 -14.81
CA VAL A 221 -3.93 -2.80 -15.18
C VAL A 221 -3.11 -3.94 -15.77
N GLU A 222 -2.13 -3.60 -16.61
CA GLU A 222 -1.27 -4.58 -17.27
C GLU A 222 0.15 -4.06 -17.43
N GLU A 223 1.13 -4.93 -17.20
CA GLU A 223 2.55 -4.67 -17.42
C GLU A 223 3.08 -5.49 -18.57
N THR A 224 3.58 -4.82 -19.60
CA THR A 224 4.22 -5.49 -20.73
C THR A 224 5.74 -5.47 -20.58
N LEU A 225 6.40 -6.58 -20.93
CA LEU A 225 7.87 -6.73 -20.93
C LEU A 225 8.62 -5.71 -21.81
N ARG A 226 7.91 -4.90 -22.61
CA ARG A 226 8.47 -3.89 -23.53
C ARG A 226 8.46 -2.46 -22.97
N GLY A 227 8.30 -2.30 -21.65
CA GLY A 227 8.31 -0.99 -20.98
C GLY A 227 7.03 -0.17 -21.19
N TRP A 228 5.94 -0.82 -21.60
CA TRP A 228 4.61 -0.22 -21.70
C TRP A 228 3.74 -0.73 -20.57
N MET A 229 2.97 0.16 -19.97
CA MET A 229 1.97 -0.18 -18.97
C MET A 229 0.61 0.32 -19.41
N LEU A 230 -0.39 -0.56 -19.35
CA LEU A 230 -1.79 -0.17 -19.47
C LEU A 230 -2.23 0.38 -18.13
N VAL A 231 -2.72 1.61 -18.13
CA VAL A 231 -3.18 2.28 -16.92
C VAL A 231 -4.63 2.71 -17.06
N GLU A 232 -5.33 2.75 -15.94
CA GLU A 232 -6.65 3.31 -15.79
C GLU A 232 -6.58 4.61 -14.99
N LEU A 233 -7.18 5.65 -15.57
CA LEU A 233 -7.22 6.98 -15.02
C LEU A 233 -8.37 7.12 -14.01
N PRO A 234 -8.36 8.17 -13.16
CA PRO A 234 -9.43 8.40 -12.19
C PRO A 234 -10.83 8.58 -12.80
N ASN A 235 -10.92 8.94 -14.08
CA ASN A 235 -12.18 9.05 -14.82
C ASN A 235 -12.58 7.75 -15.54
N THR A 236 -12.02 6.60 -15.14
CA THR A 236 -12.24 5.25 -15.71
C THR A 236 -11.80 5.05 -17.16
N LYS A 237 -11.13 6.04 -17.77
CA LYS A 237 -10.52 5.87 -19.10
C LYS A 237 -9.25 5.04 -18.97
N THR A 238 -8.98 4.21 -19.96
CA THR A 238 -7.74 3.43 -20.03
C THR A 238 -6.85 3.95 -21.16
N GLY A 239 -5.55 3.73 -21.00
CA GLY A 239 -4.56 4.02 -22.03
C GLY A 239 -3.18 3.50 -21.67
N TRP A 240 -2.29 3.51 -22.64
CA TRP A 240 -0.92 3.02 -22.48
C TRP A 240 0.03 4.19 -22.22
N LEU A 241 0.99 3.97 -21.33
CA LEU A 241 2.10 4.91 -21.09
C LEU A 241 3.41 4.15 -20.88
N ARG A 242 4.52 4.90 -20.93
CA ARG A 242 5.86 4.34 -20.68
C ARG A 242 6.09 4.11 -19.20
N SER A 243 6.69 2.97 -18.87
CA SER A 243 6.97 2.58 -17.49
C SER A 243 7.89 3.53 -16.73
N GLU A 244 8.78 4.22 -17.45
CA GLU A 244 9.77 5.15 -16.89
C GLU A 244 9.13 6.40 -16.25
N ALA A 245 7.95 6.81 -16.72
CA ALA A 245 7.31 8.04 -16.28
C ALA A 245 6.39 7.85 -15.05
N ILE A 246 6.19 6.60 -14.60
CA ILE A 246 5.34 6.29 -13.46
C ILE A 246 6.11 5.49 -12.41
N GLU A 247 5.82 5.78 -11.15
CA GLU A 247 6.32 4.99 -10.03
C GLU A 247 5.15 4.40 -9.24
N LYS A 248 5.24 3.11 -8.91
CA LYS A 248 4.25 2.47 -8.04
C LYS A 248 4.30 3.05 -6.64
N VAL A 249 3.12 3.21 -6.04
CA VAL A 249 2.98 3.63 -4.64
C VAL A 249 3.67 2.61 -3.75
N LYS A 250 3.33 1.33 -3.89
CA LYS A 250 4.10 0.26 -3.24
C LYS A 250 5.20 -0.24 -4.18
N PRO A 251 6.48 -0.19 -3.77
CA PRO A 251 7.51 -0.87 -4.53
C PRO A 251 7.17 -2.36 -4.63
N ALA A 252 7.41 -2.96 -5.80
CA ALA A 252 7.24 -4.40 -5.95
C ALA A 252 8.05 -5.11 -4.86
N VAL A 253 7.41 -6.01 -4.12
CA VAL A 253 8.11 -6.87 -3.15
C VAL A 253 9.29 -7.48 -3.89
N GLN A 254 10.51 -7.10 -3.51
CA GLN A 254 11.72 -7.76 -3.99
C GLN A 254 11.67 -9.16 -3.41
N VAL A 255 11.06 -10.09 -4.13
CA VAL A 255 11.18 -11.52 -3.83
C VAL A 255 12.66 -11.83 -3.99
N PRO A 256 13.36 -12.27 -2.93
CA PRO A 256 14.76 -12.66 -3.06
C PRO A 256 14.85 -13.69 -4.18
N VAL A 257 15.76 -13.46 -5.13
CA VAL A 257 15.95 -14.24 -6.37
C VAL A 257 16.29 -15.73 -6.11
N GLU A 258 16.40 -16.14 -4.85
CA GLU A 258 16.94 -17.44 -4.42
C GLU A 258 16.01 -18.64 -4.69
N THR A 259 14.75 -18.45 -5.08
CA THR A 259 13.83 -19.59 -5.31
C THR A 259 13.58 -19.94 -6.79
N ALA A 260 14.19 -19.24 -7.74
CA ALA A 260 13.96 -19.48 -9.17
C ALA A 260 14.84 -20.59 -9.79
N GLU A 261 15.89 -21.06 -9.10
CA GLU A 261 16.88 -21.97 -9.69
C GLU A 261 16.56 -23.48 -9.52
N THR A 262 15.55 -23.86 -8.73
CA THR A 262 15.21 -25.28 -8.50
C THR A 262 14.07 -25.84 -9.35
N ALA A 263 13.50 -25.06 -10.27
CA ALA A 263 12.45 -25.53 -11.17
C ALA A 263 12.98 -25.85 -12.57
N VAL A 264 14.03 -26.68 -12.66
CA VAL A 264 14.38 -27.37 -13.91
C VAL A 264 13.52 -28.62 -14.01
N LEU A 265 12.53 -28.57 -14.89
CA LEU A 265 11.67 -29.69 -15.30
C LEU A 265 12.54 -30.87 -15.80
N PRO A 266 12.29 -32.13 -15.39
CA PRO A 266 12.99 -33.27 -15.98
C PRO A 266 12.51 -33.47 -17.42
N ALA A 267 13.48 -33.57 -18.33
CA ALA A 267 13.28 -33.85 -19.74
C ALA A 267 12.52 -35.18 -19.93
N GLU A 268 11.45 -35.15 -20.71
CA GLU A 268 10.82 -36.34 -21.29
C GLU A 268 11.85 -37.05 -22.17
N ASN A 269 12.37 -38.18 -21.68
CA ASN A 269 13.06 -39.14 -22.51
C ASN A 269 12.03 -39.88 -23.36
N GLY A 270 12.08 -39.67 -24.67
CA GLY A 270 11.32 -40.44 -25.64
C GLY A 270 11.66 -41.93 -25.58
N GLU A 271 10.67 -42.73 -25.18
CA GLU A 271 10.67 -44.17 -25.41
C GLU A 271 10.40 -44.44 -26.89
N ASN A 272 11.47 -44.85 -27.57
CA ASN A 272 11.47 -45.35 -28.92
C ASN A 272 11.24 -46.86 -28.86
N SER A 273 9.98 -47.30 -28.88
CA SER A 273 9.65 -48.73 -29.03
C SER A 273 9.74 -49.10 -30.51
N LYS A 274 10.80 -49.87 -30.82
CA LYS A 274 10.96 -50.55 -32.11
C LYS A 274 9.84 -51.57 -32.30
N ASP A 275 9.08 -51.40 -33.36
CA ASP A 275 8.42 -52.50 -34.07
C ASP A 275 9.51 -53.32 -34.78
N ASP A 276 9.71 -54.56 -34.33
CA ASP A 276 10.30 -55.63 -35.14
C ASP A 276 9.76 -56.96 -34.58
N ASP A 277 8.61 -57.41 -35.10
CA ASP A 277 8.30 -58.82 -35.33
C ASP A 277 6.88 -59.03 -35.93
N ARG A 278 6.89 -59.55 -37.17
CA ARG A 278 5.82 -60.23 -37.95
C ARG A 278 4.92 -59.41 -38.87
#